data_AF-A0A8X6GWF5-F1
#
_entry.id   AF-A0A8X6GWF5-F1
#
_cell.length_a   1.000
_cell.length_b   1.000
_cell.length_c   1.000
_cell.angle_alpha   90.00
_cell.angle_beta   90.00
_cell.angle_gamma   90.00
#
_symmetry.space_group_name_H-M   'P 1'
#
loop_
_entity.id
_entity.type
_entity.pdbx_description
1 polymer ?
#
loop_
_entity_poly.entity_id
_entity_poly.type
_entity_poly.pdbx_seq_one_letter_code
_entity_poly.pdbx_strand_id
1 'polypeptide(L)'
;MCLVEVEGGPPKPVASCAMPVAEGMVIHTDTPKVKKAREGVLEFLLINHPLDCPICDQGGECDLQDITMAYGKGTSRLDEHKRAVPKKHFGPLIETAMNRCIHCTRCVRFLSDVAGTNELGGIGRGENVEISTYIKKAY
;
A
#
# COMPACT_ATOMS: atom_id res chain seq x y z
N MET A 1 4.86 -4.63 -4.16
CA MET A 1 4.15 -5.92 -4.16
C MET A 1 4.35 -6.67 -5.47
N CYS A 2 4.12 -6.03 -6.62
CA CYS A 2 4.20 -6.62 -7.96
C CYS A 2 5.64 -6.87 -8.48
N LEU A 3 6.63 -7.03 -7.59
CA LEU A 3 8.02 -7.24 -8.00
C LEU A 3 8.16 -8.62 -8.66
N VAL A 4 8.82 -8.66 -9.81
CA VAL A 4 9.12 -9.86 -10.60
C VAL A 4 10.56 -9.83 -11.12
N GLU A 5 11.08 -10.98 -11.51
CA GLU A 5 12.40 -11.10 -12.12
C GLU A 5 12.25 -11.28 -13.63
N VAL A 6 13.12 -10.62 -14.39
CA VAL A 6 13.13 -10.66 -15.85
C VAL A 6 14.48 -11.19 -16.28
N GLU A 7 14.49 -12.26 -17.08
CA GLU A 7 15.72 -12.86 -17.58
C GLU A 7 16.48 -11.86 -18.47
N GLY A 8 17.78 -11.73 -18.26
CA GLY A 8 18.60 -10.70 -18.93
C GLY A 8 18.25 -9.25 -18.55
N GLY A 9 17.29 -9.05 -17.65
CA GLY A 9 16.88 -7.74 -17.15
C GLY A 9 17.85 -7.14 -16.12
N PRO A 10 17.47 -6.01 -15.51
CA PRO A 10 18.26 -5.39 -14.45
C PRO A 10 18.55 -6.37 -13.29
N PRO A 11 19.68 -6.21 -12.57
CA PRO A 11 20.04 -7.11 -11.47
C PRO A 11 19.06 -7.06 -10.29
N LYS A 12 18.13 -6.09 -10.27
CA LYS A 12 17.08 -5.93 -9.25
C LYS A 12 15.70 -6.33 -9.80
N PRO A 13 14.78 -6.85 -8.96
CA PRO A 13 13.41 -7.10 -9.38
C PRO A 13 12.73 -5.83 -9.91
N VAL A 14 11.89 -6.00 -10.92
CA VAL A 14 11.18 -4.90 -11.60
C VAL A 14 9.73 -4.83 -11.16
N ALA A 15 9.16 -3.63 -11.14
CA ALA A 15 7.75 -3.42 -10.83
C ALA A 15 6.89 -3.76 -12.06
N SER A 16 6.26 -4.95 -12.06
CA SER A 16 5.48 -5.43 -13.22
C SER A 16 4.30 -4.54 -13.59
N CYS A 17 3.70 -3.80 -12.64
CA CYS A 17 2.57 -2.92 -12.93
C CYS A 17 2.92 -1.69 -13.78
N ALA A 18 4.21 -1.37 -13.95
CA ALA A 18 4.67 -0.20 -14.69
C ALA A 18 5.68 -0.55 -15.79
N MET A 19 6.15 -1.80 -15.85
CA MET A 19 7.11 -2.25 -16.85
C MET A 19 6.38 -2.64 -18.15
N PRO A 20 6.63 -1.96 -19.28
CA PRO A 20 6.09 -2.40 -20.56
C PRO A 20 6.65 -3.77 -20.95
N VAL A 21 5.82 -4.61 -21.57
CA VAL A 21 6.25 -5.90 -22.11
C VAL A 21 7.03 -5.69 -23.40
N ALA A 22 8.04 -6.53 -23.64
CA ALA A 22 8.82 -6.57 -24.87
C ALA A 22 8.85 -7.98 -25.46
N GLU A 23 9.08 -8.08 -26.77
CA GLU A 23 9.19 -9.36 -27.47
C GLU A 23 10.35 -10.20 -26.87
N GLY A 24 10.10 -11.50 -26.67
CA GLY A 24 11.08 -12.41 -26.08
C GLY A 24 11.34 -12.22 -24.58
N MET A 25 10.58 -11.38 -23.88
CA MET A 25 10.74 -11.16 -22.44
C MET A 25 10.29 -12.39 -21.63
N VAL A 26 11.20 -12.97 -20.85
CA VAL A 26 10.92 -14.08 -19.93
C VAL A 26 10.77 -13.55 -18.51
N ILE A 27 9.60 -13.76 -17.91
CA ILE A 27 9.25 -13.25 -16.58
C ILE A 27 9.15 -14.42 -15.60
N HIS A 28 9.96 -14.39 -14.55
CA HIS A 28 9.87 -15.31 -13.43
C HIS A 28 9.13 -14.67 -12.25
N THR A 29 8.13 -15.37 -11.73
CA THR A 29 7.22 -14.83 -10.70
C THR A 29 7.32 -15.53 -9.35
N ASP A 30 8.13 -16.59 -9.27
CA ASP A 30 8.23 -17.54 -8.17
C ASP A 30 9.68 -17.83 -7.74
N THR A 31 10.68 -17.11 -8.28
CA THR A 31 12.06 -17.28 -7.85
C THR A 31 12.25 -16.91 -6.37
N PRO A 32 13.27 -17.48 -5.68
CA PRO A 32 13.57 -17.12 -4.30
C PRO A 32 13.77 -15.60 -4.09
N LYS A 33 14.32 -14.92 -5.11
CA LYS A 33 14.54 -13.47 -5.11
C LYS A 33 13.21 -12.71 -5.16
N VAL A 34 12.27 -13.13 -6.00
CA VAL A 34 10.93 -12.54 -6.09
C VAL A 34 10.16 -12.75 -4.79
N LYS A 35 10.20 -13.97 -4.23
CA LYS A 35 9.57 -14.27 -2.95
C LYS A 35 10.09 -13.37 -1.84
N LYS A 36 11.42 -13.27 -1.69
CA LYS A 36 12.06 -12.39 -0.70
C LYS A 36 11.69 -10.91 -0.90
N ALA A 37 11.57 -10.46 -2.16
CA ALA A 37 11.18 -9.09 -2.45
C ALA A 37 9.72 -8.80 -2.04
N ARG A 38 8.80 -9.76 -2.23
CA ARG A 38 7.39 -9.66 -1.80
C ARG A 38 7.28 -9.65 -0.28
N GLU A 39 7.95 -10.60 0.39
CA GLU A 39 8.02 -10.66 1.86
C GLU A 39 8.54 -9.35 2.45
N GLY A 40 9.61 -8.78 1.87
CA GLY A 40 10.17 -7.50 2.32
C GLY A 40 9.22 -6.32 2.12
N VAL A 41 8.51 -6.24 0.99
CA VAL A 41 7.50 -5.19 0.81
C VAL A 41 6.37 -5.32 1.83
N LEU A 42 5.87 -6.55 2.06
CA LEU A 42 4.80 -6.78 3.03
C LEU A 42 5.24 -6.43 4.45
N GLU A 43 6.49 -6.74 4.81
CA GLU A 43 7.04 -6.31 6.09
C GLU A 43 7.03 -4.78 6.24
N PHE A 44 7.43 -4.03 5.20
CA PHE A 44 7.35 -2.57 5.23
C PHE A 44 5.92 -2.02 5.23
N LEU A 45 4.96 -2.70 4.60
CA LEU A 45 3.56 -2.29 4.66
C LEU A 45 2.98 -2.51 6.06
N LEU A 46 3.36 -3.61 6.72
CA LEU A 46 2.85 -3.99 8.04
C LEU A 46 3.61 -3.34 9.20
N ILE A 47 4.83 -2.80 8.96
CA ILE A 47 5.68 -2.20 10.00
C ILE A 47 4.90 -1.16 10.81
N ASN A 48 4.19 -0.27 10.14
CA ASN A 48 3.44 0.83 10.73
C ASN A 48 1.91 0.64 10.59
N HIS A 49 1.44 -0.51 10.10
CA HIS A 49 0.01 -0.83 10.06
C HIS A 49 -0.46 -1.28 11.46
N PRO A 50 -1.61 -0.78 11.96
CA PRO A 50 -2.13 -1.12 13.28
C PRO A 50 -2.66 -2.56 13.33
N LEU A 51 -2.74 -3.13 14.54
CA LEU A 51 -3.33 -4.44 14.78
C LEU A 51 -4.86 -4.35 14.95
N ASP A 52 -5.49 -3.64 14.02
CA ASP A 52 -6.91 -3.29 14.08
C ASP A 52 -7.82 -4.32 13.42
N CYS A 53 -7.29 -5.42 12.84
CA CYS A 53 -8.08 -6.38 12.06
C CYS A 53 -9.40 -6.82 12.74
N PRO A 54 -9.47 -7.07 14.07
CA PRO A 54 -10.72 -7.45 14.73
C PRO A 54 -11.80 -6.35 14.77
N ILE A 55 -11.41 -5.08 14.65
CA ILE A 55 -12.29 -3.90 14.65
C ILE A 55 -12.30 -3.18 13.30
N CYS A 56 -11.66 -3.79 12.29
CA CYS A 56 -11.62 -3.28 10.93
C CYS A 56 -12.86 -3.78 10.22
N ASP A 57 -13.59 -2.85 9.61
CA ASP A 57 -14.75 -3.13 8.76
C ASP A 57 -14.37 -4.00 7.56
N GLN A 58 -13.19 -3.78 6.99
CA GLN A 58 -12.65 -4.61 5.90
C GLN A 58 -12.04 -5.95 6.37
N GLY A 59 -12.09 -6.26 7.67
CA GLY A 59 -11.55 -7.51 8.19
C GLY A 59 -12.24 -8.72 7.55
N GLY A 60 -11.48 -9.60 6.90
CA GLY A 60 -12.01 -10.76 6.15
C GLY A 60 -12.21 -10.53 4.66
N GLU A 61 -12.17 -9.28 4.18
CA GLU A 61 -12.22 -8.93 2.74
C GLU A 61 -11.08 -7.96 2.35
N CYS A 62 -10.04 -7.88 3.19
CA CYS A 62 -8.94 -6.95 3.02
C CYS A 62 -7.84 -7.52 2.11
N ASP A 63 -7.58 -6.87 0.98
CA ASP A 63 -6.46 -7.18 0.08
C ASP A 63 -5.13 -7.37 0.84
N LEU A 64 -4.83 -6.49 1.81
CA LEU A 64 -3.58 -6.54 2.58
C LEU A 64 -3.51 -7.80 3.45
N GLN A 65 -4.63 -8.25 4.01
CA GLN A 65 -4.71 -9.48 4.78
C GLN A 65 -4.44 -10.69 3.88
N ASP A 66 -5.11 -10.76 2.73
CA ASP A 66 -5.00 -11.89 1.81
C ASP A 66 -3.59 -12.04 1.23
N ILE A 67 -2.99 -10.93 0.76
CA ILE A 67 -1.62 -10.98 0.25
C ILE A 67 -0.60 -11.28 1.36
N THR A 68 -0.88 -10.89 2.61
CA THR A 68 -0.01 -11.22 3.76
C THR A 68 -0.09 -12.71 4.07
N MET A 69 -1.28 -13.30 4.02
CA MET A 69 -1.45 -14.73 4.20
C MET A 69 -0.80 -15.55 3.08
N ALA A 70 -0.89 -15.07 1.84
CA ALA A 70 -0.35 -15.78 0.67
C ALA A 70 1.17 -15.62 0.49
N TYR A 71 1.74 -14.44 0.75
CA TYR A 71 3.12 -14.09 0.39
C TYR A 71 3.95 -13.52 1.55
N GLY A 72 3.34 -13.34 2.73
CA GLY A 72 4.03 -12.78 3.89
C GLY A 72 4.93 -13.79 4.59
N LYS A 73 5.84 -13.27 5.42
CA LYS A 73 6.78 -14.07 6.22
C LYS A 73 6.11 -14.78 7.42
N GLY A 74 4.90 -14.36 7.79
CA GLY A 74 4.14 -14.90 8.93
C GLY A 74 4.51 -14.32 10.30
N THR A 75 5.72 -13.77 10.47
CA THR A 75 6.16 -13.15 11.72
C THR A 75 6.67 -11.72 11.51
N SER A 76 6.40 -10.85 12.50
CA SER A 76 6.99 -9.51 12.57
C SER A 76 8.34 -9.56 13.27
N ARG A 77 9.28 -8.71 12.84
CA ARG A 77 10.54 -8.43 13.55
C ARG A 77 10.51 -7.10 14.31
N LEU A 78 9.48 -6.29 14.11
CA LEU A 78 9.34 -4.98 14.72
C LEU A 78 8.85 -5.12 16.16
N ASP A 79 9.60 -4.53 17.10
CA ASP A 79 9.26 -4.41 18.52
C ASP A 79 9.11 -2.93 18.97
N GLU A 80 9.16 -2.02 18.01
CA GLU A 80 9.08 -0.57 18.25
C GLU A 80 7.64 -0.05 18.19
N HIS A 81 7.44 1.15 18.70
CA HIS A 81 6.15 1.84 18.58
C HIS A 81 5.80 2.15 17.12
N LYS A 82 4.58 1.78 16.74
CA LYS A 82 4.00 2.11 15.44
C LYS A 82 3.57 3.57 15.42
N ARG A 83 3.69 4.22 14.26
CA ARG A 83 3.12 5.56 14.06
C ARG A 83 1.60 5.55 14.27
N ALA A 84 1.06 6.69 14.68
CA ALA A 84 -0.36 6.96 14.74
C ALA A 84 -0.69 8.27 14.02
N VAL A 85 -1.82 8.29 13.35
CA VAL A 85 -2.38 9.31 12.49
C VAL A 85 -3.81 9.58 12.98
N PRO A 86 -4.18 10.83 13.24
CA PRO A 86 -5.52 11.16 13.68
C PRO A 86 -6.54 10.88 12.59
N LYS A 87 -7.74 10.47 13.01
CA LYS A 87 -8.91 10.31 12.17
C LYS A 87 -9.19 11.60 11.38
N LYS A 88 -9.54 11.47 10.10
CA LYS A 88 -9.90 12.59 9.24
C LYS A 88 -11.40 12.54 8.93
N HIS A 89 -11.99 13.68 8.63
CA HIS A 89 -13.39 13.75 8.27
C HIS A 89 -13.50 14.02 6.76
N PHE A 90 -13.92 13.01 5.99
CA PHE A 90 -14.13 13.10 4.55
C PHE A 90 -15.61 13.28 4.18
N GLY A 91 -16.42 13.74 5.14
CA GLY A 91 -17.86 13.88 4.99
C GLY A 91 -18.64 12.75 5.69
N PRO A 92 -19.97 12.77 5.61
CA PRO A 92 -20.85 11.83 6.32
C PRO A 92 -20.90 10.44 5.68
N LEU A 93 -20.37 10.26 4.46
CA LEU A 93 -20.47 9.02 3.69
C LEU A 93 -19.26 8.11 3.84
N ILE A 94 -18.07 8.68 4.04
CA ILE A 94 -16.81 7.94 4.04
C ILE A 94 -16.19 8.04 5.43
N GLU A 95 -16.28 6.92 6.16
CA GLU A 95 -15.58 6.75 7.42
C GLU A 95 -14.08 6.54 7.15
N THR A 96 -13.21 7.13 7.99
CA THR A 96 -11.76 7.04 7.81
C THR A 96 -11.05 6.48 9.04
N ALA A 97 -10.08 5.61 8.79
CA ALA A 97 -9.13 5.12 9.78
C ALA A 97 -7.72 5.23 9.19
N MET A 98 -7.14 6.44 9.23
CA MET A 98 -5.91 6.75 8.51
C MET A 98 -4.67 6.00 9.00
N ASN A 99 -4.70 5.44 10.23
CA ASN A 99 -3.70 4.49 10.72
C ASN A 99 -3.56 3.26 9.81
N ARG A 100 -4.67 2.80 9.23
CA ARG A 100 -4.73 1.61 8.38
C ARG A 100 -4.24 1.90 6.95
N CYS A 101 -4.12 3.17 6.57
CA CYS A 101 -3.73 3.57 5.22
C CYS A 101 -2.25 3.21 4.95
N ILE A 102 -2.02 2.49 3.85
CA ILE A 102 -0.68 2.12 3.38
C ILE A 102 -0.08 3.11 2.35
N HIS A 103 -0.73 4.25 2.15
CA HIS A 103 -0.31 5.28 1.19
C HIS A 103 -0.13 4.79 -0.25
N CYS A 104 -0.97 3.86 -0.71
CA CYS A 104 -0.92 3.37 -2.10
C CYS A 104 -1.42 4.40 -3.15
N THR A 105 -1.87 5.58 -2.69
CA THR A 105 -2.40 6.71 -3.48
C THR A 105 -3.55 6.36 -4.44
N ARG A 106 -4.20 5.20 -4.27
CA ARG A 106 -5.32 4.76 -5.12
C ARG A 106 -6.51 5.71 -5.04
N CYS A 107 -6.89 6.14 -3.83
CA CYS A 107 -7.99 7.08 -3.62
C CYS A 107 -7.72 8.48 -4.22
N VAL A 108 -6.48 8.98 -4.08
CA VAL A 108 -6.06 10.27 -4.66
C VAL A 108 -6.18 10.25 -6.18
N ARG A 109 -5.66 9.19 -6.82
CA ARG A 109 -5.80 9.01 -8.28
C ARG A 109 -7.24 8.82 -8.71
N PHE A 110 -8.03 8.07 -7.95
CA PHE A 110 -9.46 7.91 -8.25
C PHE A 110 -10.19 9.25 -8.29
N LEU A 111 -9.97 10.12 -7.29
CA LEU A 111 -10.62 11.42 -7.29
C LEU A 111 -10.17 12.30 -8.45
N SER A 112 -8.87 12.37 -8.72
CA SER A 112 -8.30 13.15 -9.83
C SER A 112 -8.79 12.67 -11.19
N ASP A 113 -8.67 11.37 -11.45
CA ASP A 113 -8.75 10.82 -12.80
C ASP A 113 -10.17 10.33 -13.15
N VAL A 114 -10.97 9.92 -12.15
CA VAL A 114 -12.31 9.37 -12.35
C VAL A 114 -13.40 10.31 -11.84
N ALA A 115 -13.30 10.77 -10.58
CA ALA A 115 -14.30 11.69 -10.03
C ALA A 115 -14.15 13.13 -10.57
N GLY A 116 -12.99 13.47 -11.12
CA GLY A 116 -12.67 14.80 -11.64
C GLY A 116 -12.49 15.87 -10.55
N THR A 117 -12.23 15.48 -9.30
CA THR A 117 -12.02 16.39 -8.17
C THR A 117 -10.64 16.20 -7.54
N ASN A 118 -10.03 17.30 -7.11
CA ASN A 118 -8.64 17.28 -6.59
C ASN A 118 -8.58 17.63 -5.10
N GLU A 119 -9.47 17.03 -4.31
CA GLU A 119 -9.61 17.37 -2.90
C GLU A 119 -8.66 16.58 -1.98
N LEU A 120 -8.31 15.34 -2.34
CA LEU A 120 -7.35 14.53 -1.58
C LEU A 120 -5.94 14.65 -2.15
N GLY A 121 -4.95 14.68 -1.26
CA GLY A 121 -3.54 14.60 -1.61
C GLY A 121 -2.70 13.97 -0.49
N GLY A 122 -1.43 13.70 -0.79
CA GLY A 122 -0.44 13.30 0.21
C GLY A 122 0.24 14.53 0.80
N ILE A 123 -0.03 14.83 2.06
CA ILE A 123 0.56 15.96 2.79
C ILE A 123 1.72 15.44 3.64
N GLY A 124 2.84 16.17 3.67
CA GLY A 124 4.04 15.77 4.41
C GLY A 124 5.03 14.97 3.58
N ARG A 125 5.98 14.29 4.24
CA ARG A 125 7.04 13.51 3.59
C ARG A 125 7.49 12.34 4.46
N GLY A 126 8.03 11.30 3.82
CA GLY A 126 8.51 10.09 4.50
C GLY A 126 7.37 9.33 5.20
N GLU A 127 7.62 8.86 6.42
CA GLU A 127 6.60 8.16 7.22
C GLU A 127 5.47 9.07 7.74
N ASN A 128 5.71 10.39 7.76
CA ASN A 128 4.76 11.41 8.17
C ASN A 128 3.86 11.88 7.01
N VAL A 129 3.84 11.15 5.90
CA VAL A 129 2.83 11.39 4.85
C VAL A 129 1.47 11.03 5.41
N GLU A 130 0.49 11.90 5.18
CA GLU A 130 -0.92 11.68 5.47
C GLU A 130 -1.74 11.92 4.21
N ILE A 131 -2.63 10.98 3.87
CA ILE A 131 -3.64 11.22 2.83
C ILE A 131 -4.77 12.02 3.46
N SER A 132 -4.96 13.26 3.03
CA SER A 132 -5.95 14.17 3.60
C SER A 132 -6.36 15.22 2.58
N THR A 133 -7.45 15.94 2.87
CA THR A 133 -7.73 17.23 2.26
C THR A 133 -6.81 18.30 2.90
N TYR A 134 -6.30 19.23 2.10
CA TYR A 134 -5.43 20.32 2.59
C TYR A 134 -6.22 21.40 3.34
N ILE A 135 -7.44 21.68 2.87
CA ILE A 135 -8.36 22.63 3.50
C ILE A 135 -9.51 21.82 4.10
N LYS A 136 -9.81 22.04 5.39
CA LYS A 136 -11.11 21.66 5.94
C LYS A 136 -12.14 22.57 5.27
N LYS A 137 -12.77 22.12 4.18
CA LYS A 137 -13.99 22.78 3.72
C LYS A 137 -15.00 22.66 4.86
N ALA A 138 -15.36 23.81 5.42
CA ALA A 138 -16.48 23.93 6.35
C ALA A 138 -17.75 23.66 5.54
N TYR A 139 -18.23 22.44 5.58
CA TYR A 139 -19.62 22.11 5.25
C TYR A 139 -20.31 21.76 6.55
#